data_AF-A0A961QC22-F1
#
_entry.id   AF-A0A961QC22-F1
#
_cell.length_a   1.000
_cell.length_b   1.000
_cell.length_c   1.000
_cell.angle_alpha   90.00
_cell.angle_beta   90.00
_cell.angle_gamma   90.00
#
_symmetry.space_group_name_H-M   'P 1'
#
loop_
_entity.id
_entity.type
_entity.pdbx_description
1 polymer ?
#
loop_
_entity_poly.entity_id
_entity_poly.type
_entity_poly.pdbx_seq_one_letter_code
_entity_poly.pdbx_strand_id
1 'polypeptide(L)'
;MSLLKKGMSGAPVKRLQQRLGVEADGIFGSGTEKALKDFQKDNGLAVDGIAGPETFTAMGLNELVLLRVGSRGNLVKKLQSELGVSADGAFGPGTKKAVADYQKAHGLEADGMAGPKTLATMASFQSDYSADTLKKAELAPDEESFESEPMPELQGSGYVKGAAADAAPAKSLWSKVKGWFS
;
A
#
# COMPACT_ATOMS: atom_id res chain seq x y z
N MET A 1 1.23 -2.79 -6.10
CA MET A 1 1.89 -3.51 -5.01
C MET A 1 1.84 -2.69 -3.72
N SER A 2 1.00 -3.06 -2.75
CA SER A 2 1.02 -2.45 -1.41
C SER A 2 2.11 -3.14 -0.62
N LEU A 3 3.33 -2.74 -0.94
CA LEU A 3 4.55 -3.36 -0.51
C LEU A 3 5.41 -2.27 0.09
N LEU A 4 5.90 -2.48 1.30
CA LEU A 4 6.99 -1.65 1.81
C LEU A 4 8.31 -2.34 1.45
N LYS A 5 9.20 -1.59 0.82
CA LYS A 5 10.52 -2.06 0.41
C LYS A 5 11.56 -0.97 0.65
N LYS A 6 12.84 -1.35 0.57
CA LYS A 6 13.96 -0.42 0.69
C LYS A 6 13.79 0.81 -0.22
N GLY A 7 14.04 1.99 0.35
CA GLY A 7 13.89 3.29 -0.29
C GLY A 7 12.52 3.95 -0.09
N MET A 8 11.55 3.28 0.52
CA MET A 8 10.27 3.90 0.92
C MET A 8 10.40 4.60 2.27
N SER A 9 9.56 5.59 2.51
CA SER A 9 9.49 6.31 3.79
C SER A 9 8.03 6.68 4.14
N GLY A 10 7.83 7.15 5.37
CA GLY A 10 6.52 7.60 5.89
C GLY A 10 6.04 6.74 7.06
N ALA A 11 4.87 7.03 7.63
CA ALA A 11 4.43 6.29 8.81
C ALA A 11 4.10 4.81 8.59
N PRO A 12 3.72 4.30 7.40
CA PRO A 12 3.65 2.86 7.19
C PRO A 12 5.00 2.18 7.48
N VAL A 13 6.11 2.80 7.07
CA VAL A 13 7.46 2.31 7.36
C VAL A 13 7.77 2.44 8.85
N LYS A 14 7.37 3.53 9.48
CA LYS A 14 7.54 3.72 10.93
C LYS A 14 6.81 2.64 11.75
N ARG A 15 5.57 2.30 11.38
CA ARG A 15 4.78 1.22 12.00
C ARG A 15 5.45 -0.15 11.79
N LEU A 16 5.96 -0.40 10.59
CA LEU A 16 6.73 -1.60 10.29
C LEU A 16 7.99 -1.69 11.19
N GLN A 17 8.75 -0.61 11.28
CA GLN A 17 9.97 -0.54 12.11
C GLN A 17 9.68 -0.75 13.60
N GLN A 18 8.62 -0.14 14.12
CA GLN A 18 8.15 -0.35 15.49
C GLN A 18 7.88 -1.84 15.76
N ARG A 19 7.31 -2.55 14.78
CA ARG A 19 7.00 -3.97 14.92
C ARG A 19 8.22 -4.88 14.77
N LEU A 20 9.19 -4.48 13.95
CA LEU A 20 10.49 -5.16 13.80
C LEU A 20 11.43 -4.90 14.97
N GLY A 21 11.10 -3.96 15.89
CA GLY A 21 11.96 -3.62 17.03
C GLY A 21 13.24 -2.87 16.62
N VAL A 22 13.21 -2.18 15.47
CA VAL A 22 14.32 -1.33 14.99
C VAL A 22 13.99 0.14 15.22
N GLU A 23 14.96 1.02 14.99
CA GLU A 23 14.73 2.46 15.01
C GLU A 23 13.58 2.82 14.05
N ALA A 24 12.59 3.53 14.57
CA ALA A 24 11.38 3.90 13.84
C ALA A 24 11.52 5.33 13.29
N ASP A 25 12.56 5.53 12.49
CA ASP A 25 12.88 6.79 11.80
C ASP A 25 11.95 7.07 10.60
N GLY A 26 11.15 6.09 10.19
CA GLY A 26 10.22 6.19 9.08
C GLY A 26 10.88 6.01 7.71
N ILE A 27 12.13 5.57 7.63
CA ILE A 27 12.89 5.34 6.39
C ILE A 27 13.25 3.86 6.26
N PHE A 28 12.86 3.27 5.14
CA PHE A 28 13.13 1.86 4.87
C PHE A 28 14.56 1.72 4.32
N GLY A 29 15.53 1.73 5.24
CA GLY A 29 16.95 1.55 4.97
C GLY A 29 17.39 0.08 4.93
N SER A 30 18.70 -0.14 4.87
CA SER A 30 19.31 -1.47 4.94
C SER A 30 19.08 -2.17 6.28
N GLY A 31 19.05 -1.42 7.39
CA GLY A 31 18.74 -1.96 8.72
C GLY A 31 17.32 -2.55 8.77
N THR A 32 16.33 -1.79 8.30
CA THR A 32 14.93 -2.23 8.18
C THR A 32 14.79 -3.44 7.27
N GLU A 33 15.45 -3.44 6.10
CA GLU A 33 15.41 -4.58 5.17
C GLU A 33 15.97 -5.86 5.80
N LYS A 34 17.08 -5.74 6.53
CA LYS A 34 17.70 -6.88 7.23
C LYS A 34 16.76 -7.44 8.29
N ALA A 35 16.27 -6.60 9.18
CA ALA A 35 15.33 -7.01 10.24
C ALA A 35 14.06 -7.65 9.66
N LEU A 36 13.56 -7.12 8.54
CA LEU A 36 12.43 -7.70 7.84
C LEU A 36 12.73 -9.09 7.28
N LYS A 37 13.89 -9.29 6.64
CA LYS A 37 14.31 -10.61 6.13
C LYS A 37 14.48 -11.62 7.26
N ASP A 38 15.04 -11.21 8.39
CA ASP A 38 15.15 -12.05 9.58
C ASP A 38 13.75 -12.45 10.11
N PHE A 39 12.82 -11.50 10.20
CA PHE A 39 11.42 -11.78 10.57
C PHE A 39 10.75 -12.75 9.59
N GLN A 40 10.88 -12.50 8.28
CA GLN A 40 10.32 -13.37 7.24
C GLN A 40 10.86 -14.80 7.37
N LYS A 41 12.16 -14.94 7.60
CA LYS A 41 12.81 -16.25 7.79
C LYS A 41 12.30 -16.97 9.04
N ASP A 42 12.20 -16.27 10.16
CA ASP A 42 11.74 -16.83 11.44
C ASP A 42 10.27 -17.29 11.39
N ASN A 43 9.44 -16.59 10.58
CA ASN A 43 8.02 -16.87 10.42
C ASN A 43 7.70 -17.76 9.20
N GLY A 44 8.71 -18.32 8.53
CA GLY A 44 8.50 -19.21 7.37
C GLY A 44 7.88 -18.52 6.14
N LEU A 45 8.05 -17.21 6.01
CA LEU A 45 7.60 -16.41 4.87
C LEU A 45 8.66 -16.36 3.77
N ALA A 46 8.28 -15.89 2.58
CA ALA A 46 9.23 -15.59 1.52
C ALA A 46 10.22 -14.50 1.99
N VAL A 47 11.52 -14.80 1.96
CA VAL A 47 12.60 -13.91 2.43
C VAL A 47 13.04 -12.98 1.30
N ASP A 48 12.11 -12.14 0.84
CA ASP A 48 12.33 -11.21 -0.28
C ASP A 48 12.73 -9.79 0.18
N GLY A 49 12.63 -9.48 1.48
CA GLY A 49 12.90 -8.14 2.01
C GLY A 49 11.82 -7.11 1.65
N ILE A 50 10.62 -7.59 1.31
CA ILE A 50 9.46 -6.80 0.95
C ILE A 50 8.33 -7.12 1.92
N ALA A 51 7.84 -6.12 2.63
CA ALA A 51 6.69 -6.30 3.51
C ALA A 51 5.43 -6.24 2.65
N GLY A 52 4.87 -7.41 2.34
CA GLY A 52 3.59 -7.56 1.65
C GLY A 52 2.46 -8.01 2.57
N PRO A 53 1.28 -8.32 2.00
CA PRO A 53 0.10 -8.69 2.76
C PRO A 53 0.33 -9.83 3.78
N GLU A 54 1.03 -10.89 3.37
CA GLU A 54 1.33 -12.01 4.26
C GLU A 54 2.27 -11.59 5.40
N THR A 55 3.30 -10.78 5.09
CA THR A 55 4.21 -10.22 6.08
C THR A 55 3.49 -9.30 7.08
N PHE A 56 2.61 -8.40 6.61
CA PHE A 56 1.83 -7.53 7.48
C PHE A 56 0.90 -8.32 8.40
N THR A 57 0.24 -9.35 7.87
CA THR A 57 -0.66 -10.20 8.65
C THR A 57 0.11 -10.97 9.73
N ALA A 58 1.28 -11.54 9.39
CA ALA A 58 2.14 -12.21 10.36
C ALA A 58 2.65 -11.26 11.47
N MET A 59 2.83 -9.98 11.14
CA MET A 59 3.19 -8.95 12.11
C MET A 59 2.00 -8.39 12.90
N GLY A 60 0.76 -8.75 12.56
CA GLY A 60 -0.45 -8.15 13.13
C GLY A 60 -0.72 -6.71 12.66
N LEU A 61 -0.08 -6.28 11.57
CA LEU A 61 -0.26 -4.96 10.94
C LEU A 61 -1.38 -5.02 9.89
N ASN A 62 -2.53 -5.57 10.27
CA ASN A 62 -3.67 -5.80 9.38
C ASN A 62 -4.16 -4.49 8.73
N GLU A 63 -3.96 -3.34 9.37
CA GLU A 63 -4.28 -2.02 8.82
C GLU A 63 -3.47 -1.65 7.56
N LEU A 64 -2.29 -2.26 7.34
CA LEU A 64 -1.44 -2.00 6.17
C LEU A 64 -1.75 -2.97 5.02
N VAL A 65 -2.62 -3.96 5.24
CA VAL A 65 -2.96 -4.96 4.23
C VAL A 65 -3.88 -4.35 3.18
N LEU A 66 -3.39 -4.30 1.94
CA LEU A 66 -4.17 -3.88 0.78
C LEU A 66 -3.93 -4.86 -0.38
N LEU A 67 -4.94 -5.66 -0.70
CA LEU A 67 -4.93 -6.61 -1.81
C LEU A 67 -5.43 -5.93 -3.08
N ARG A 68 -4.65 -5.99 -4.15
CA ARG A 68 -4.97 -5.39 -5.44
C ARG A 68 -4.37 -6.23 -6.56
N VAL A 69 -4.62 -5.84 -7.82
CA VAL A 69 -4.02 -6.53 -8.97
C VAL A 69 -2.50 -6.65 -8.81
N GLY A 70 -2.01 -7.87 -8.97
CA GLY A 70 -0.61 -8.24 -8.75
C GLY A 70 -0.26 -8.73 -7.35
N SER A 71 -1.15 -8.57 -6.35
CA SER A 71 -1.03 -9.26 -5.07
C SER A 71 -1.15 -10.77 -5.27
N ARG A 72 -0.40 -11.55 -4.50
CA ARG A 72 -0.41 -13.01 -4.54
C ARG A 72 -0.30 -13.60 -3.13
N GLY A 73 -0.57 -14.88 -3.00
CA GLY A 73 -0.37 -15.64 -1.76
C GLY A 73 -1.68 -16.14 -1.14
N ASN A 74 -1.59 -16.63 0.09
CA ASN A 74 -2.72 -17.31 0.74
C ASN A 74 -3.88 -16.36 1.07
N LEU A 75 -3.58 -15.10 1.38
CA LEU A 75 -4.61 -14.07 1.59
C LEU A 75 -5.45 -13.84 0.34
N VAL A 76 -4.82 -13.86 -0.84
CA VAL A 76 -5.54 -13.73 -2.11
C VAL A 76 -6.39 -14.97 -2.37
N LYS A 77 -5.89 -16.18 -2.06
CA LYS A 77 -6.72 -17.41 -2.15
C LYS A 77 -7.95 -17.31 -1.26
N LYS A 78 -7.77 -16.90 0.00
CA LYS A 78 -8.84 -16.74 0.98
C LYS A 78 -9.88 -15.72 0.50
N LEU A 79 -9.42 -14.57 0.00
CA LEU A 79 -10.28 -13.56 -0.62
C LEU A 79 -11.07 -14.14 -1.81
N GLN A 80 -10.37 -14.83 -2.72
CA GLN A 80 -10.99 -15.44 -3.90
C GLN A 80 -12.05 -16.49 -3.52
N SER A 81 -11.77 -17.32 -2.51
CA SER A 81 -12.74 -18.29 -1.97
C SER A 81 -14.00 -17.62 -1.45
N GLU A 82 -13.87 -16.49 -0.75
CA GLU A 82 -15.03 -15.77 -0.20
C GLU A 82 -15.83 -15.04 -1.29
N LEU A 83 -15.15 -14.56 -2.34
CA LEU A 83 -15.80 -13.96 -3.52
C LEU A 83 -16.42 -15.01 -4.47
N GLY A 84 -16.22 -16.31 -4.21
CA GLY A 84 -16.71 -17.38 -5.08
C GLY A 84 -16.04 -17.41 -6.45
N VAL A 85 -14.79 -16.96 -6.56
CA VAL A 85 -13.99 -17.00 -7.81
C VAL A 85 -12.86 -18.03 -7.72
N SER A 86 -12.17 -18.28 -8.85
CA SER A 86 -10.98 -19.13 -8.89
C SER A 86 -9.96 -18.70 -7.82
N ALA A 87 -9.67 -19.61 -6.87
CA ALA A 87 -8.76 -19.40 -5.75
C ALA A 87 -7.31 -19.81 -6.09
N ASP A 88 -6.80 -19.33 -7.21
CA ASP A 88 -5.44 -19.59 -7.69
C ASP A 88 -4.36 -18.84 -6.87
N GLY A 89 -4.76 -17.88 -6.06
CA GLY A 89 -3.87 -17.09 -5.21
C GLY A 89 -3.17 -15.97 -5.95
N ALA A 90 -3.60 -15.63 -7.16
CA ALA A 90 -3.13 -14.48 -7.93
C ALA A 90 -4.26 -13.48 -8.17
N PHE A 91 -4.08 -12.26 -7.67
CA PHE A 91 -5.08 -11.22 -7.80
C PHE A 91 -5.01 -10.65 -9.22
N GLY A 92 -5.84 -11.19 -10.10
CA GLY A 92 -5.95 -10.79 -11.50
C GLY A 92 -7.13 -9.83 -11.77
N PRO A 93 -7.41 -9.53 -13.06
CA PRO A 93 -8.56 -8.70 -13.44
C PRO A 93 -9.91 -9.32 -13.04
N GLY A 94 -10.02 -10.66 -13.05
CA GLY A 94 -11.22 -11.36 -12.58
C GLY A 94 -11.49 -11.13 -11.08
N THR A 95 -10.45 -11.27 -10.26
CA THR A 95 -10.55 -10.97 -8.81
C THR A 95 -10.84 -9.49 -8.56
N LYS A 96 -10.22 -8.56 -9.31
CA LYS A 96 -10.52 -7.12 -9.21
C LYS A 96 -12.01 -6.85 -9.45
N LYS A 97 -12.56 -7.43 -10.51
CA LYS A 97 -13.98 -7.29 -10.84
C LYS A 97 -14.87 -7.83 -9.71
N ALA A 98 -14.58 -9.03 -9.21
CA ALA A 98 -15.34 -9.63 -8.12
C ALA A 98 -15.27 -8.80 -6.83
N VAL A 99 -14.11 -8.24 -6.48
CA VAL A 99 -13.97 -7.31 -5.34
C VAL A 99 -14.84 -6.08 -5.57
N ALA A 100 -14.79 -5.45 -6.75
CA ALA A 100 -15.60 -4.28 -7.05
C ALA A 100 -17.10 -4.58 -7.00
N ASP A 101 -17.54 -5.74 -7.48
CA ASP A 101 -18.94 -6.18 -7.41
C ASP A 101 -19.37 -6.43 -5.95
N TYR A 102 -18.51 -7.06 -5.14
CA TYR A 102 -18.74 -7.26 -3.70
C TYR A 102 -18.84 -5.93 -2.93
N GLN A 103 -17.92 -4.99 -3.20
CA GLN A 103 -17.93 -3.66 -2.62
C GLN A 103 -19.24 -2.92 -2.91
N LYS A 104 -19.71 -2.94 -4.17
CA LYS A 104 -21.01 -2.35 -4.55
C LYS A 104 -22.17 -2.97 -3.79
N ALA A 105 -22.18 -4.30 -3.65
CA ALA A 105 -23.24 -5.01 -2.94
C ALA A 105 -23.29 -4.66 -1.44
N HIS A 106 -22.16 -4.27 -0.84
CA HIS A 106 -22.04 -3.92 0.57
C HIS A 106 -21.98 -2.40 0.83
N GLY A 107 -22.26 -1.58 -0.19
CA GLY A 107 -22.28 -0.12 -0.06
C GLY A 107 -20.90 0.52 0.16
N LEU A 108 -19.82 -0.17 -0.21
CA LEU A 108 -18.45 0.33 -0.17
C LEU A 108 -18.07 1.01 -1.50
N GLU A 109 -17.02 1.82 -1.46
CA GLU A 109 -16.39 2.32 -2.68
C GLU A 109 -15.88 1.15 -3.54
N ALA A 110 -16.26 1.12 -4.81
CA ALA A 110 -15.99 0.00 -5.72
C ALA A 110 -14.67 0.17 -6.46
N ASP A 111 -13.58 0.40 -5.73
CA ASP A 111 -12.25 0.63 -6.28
C ASP A 111 -11.56 -0.68 -6.77
N GLY A 112 -12.13 -1.83 -6.38
CA GLY A 112 -11.64 -3.16 -6.76
C GLY A 112 -10.38 -3.58 -6.01
N MET A 113 -10.03 -2.91 -4.91
CA MET A 113 -8.96 -3.30 -3.99
C MET A 113 -9.58 -3.70 -2.64
N ALA A 114 -9.06 -4.79 -2.06
CA ALA A 114 -9.51 -5.24 -0.75
C ALA A 114 -8.54 -4.72 0.31
N GLY A 115 -8.84 -3.53 0.83
CA GLY A 115 -8.19 -2.94 2.01
C GLY A 115 -8.89 -3.35 3.32
N PRO A 116 -8.48 -2.79 4.47
CA PRO A 116 -9.03 -3.16 5.77
C PRO A 116 -10.55 -2.99 5.87
N LYS A 117 -11.11 -1.93 5.25
CA LYS A 117 -12.57 -1.70 5.20
C LYS A 117 -13.30 -2.83 4.47
N THR A 118 -12.83 -3.17 3.27
CA THR A 118 -13.39 -4.27 2.47
C THR A 118 -13.21 -5.60 3.21
N LEU A 119 -12.01 -5.91 3.69
CA LEU A 119 -11.73 -7.19 4.37
C LEU A 119 -12.54 -7.34 5.67
N ALA A 120 -12.77 -6.26 6.43
CA ALA A 120 -13.59 -6.32 7.64
C ALA A 120 -15.06 -6.66 7.37
N THR A 121 -15.59 -6.34 6.18
CA THR A 121 -16.96 -6.75 5.80
C THR A 121 -17.07 -8.24 5.47
N MET A 122 -15.94 -8.91 5.23
CA MET A 122 -15.87 -10.29 4.81
C MET A 122 -15.74 -11.24 6.02
N ALA A 123 -16.62 -12.24 6.11
CA ALA A 123 -16.73 -13.10 7.27
C ALA A 123 -15.45 -13.89 7.56
N SER A 124 -14.75 -14.37 6.53
CA SER A 124 -13.50 -15.11 6.70
C SER A 124 -12.35 -14.25 7.25
N PHE A 125 -12.47 -12.92 7.21
CA PHE A 125 -11.46 -11.99 7.70
C PHE A 125 -11.89 -11.24 8.99
N GLN A 126 -13.16 -11.27 9.38
CA GLN A 126 -13.66 -10.55 10.56
C GLN A 126 -12.90 -10.84 11.86
N SER A 127 -12.41 -12.07 12.05
CA SER A 127 -11.61 -12.44 13.23
C SER A 127 -10.27 -11.70 13.33
N ASP A 128 -9.69 -11.30 12.19
CA ASP A 128 -8.40 -10.64 12.09
C ASP A 128 -8.53 -9.11 11.95
N TYR A 129 -9.71 -8.62 11.50
CA TYR A 129 -10.00 -7.21 11.22
C TYR A 129 -11.13 -6.70 12.11
N SER A 130 -10.78 -6.31 13.34
CA SER A 130 -11.73 -5.80 14.34
C SER A 130 -11.99 -4.29 14.20
N ALA A 131 -12.97 -3.76 14.94
CA ALA A 131 -13.26 -2.33 15.00
C ALA A 131 -12.03 -1.48 15.38
N ASP A 132 -11.09 -2.03 16.15
CA ASP A 132 -9.83 -1.36 16.52
C ASP A 132 -8.89 -1.21 15.31
N THR A 133 -8.78 -2.26 14.49
CA THR A 133 -8.00 -2.26 13.24
C THR A 133 -8.57 -1.25 12.24
N LEU A 134 -9.91 -1.16 12.15
CA LEU A 134 -10.58 -0.16 11.31
C LEU A 134 -10.30 1.26 11.80
N LYS A 135 -10.33 1.50 13.11
CA LYS A 135 -10.02 2.82 13.68
C LYS A 135 -8.56 3.21 13.41
N LYS A 136 -7.63 2.26 13.48
CA LYS A 136 -6.19 2.49 13.20
C LYS A 136 -5.86 2.61 11.70
N ALA A 137 -6.71 2.05 10.84
CA ALA A 137 -6.68 2.26 9.39
C ALA A 137 -7.33 3.59 8.97
N GLU A 138 -8.33 4.07 9.71
CA GLU A 138 -9.13 5.25 9.42
C GLU A 138 -8.63 6.55 10.08
N LEU A 139 -7.78 6.47 11.12
CA LEU A 139 -6.96 7.57 11.66
C LEU A 139 -5.64 7.79 10.88
N ALA A 140 -5.36 6.95 9.88
CA ALA A 140 -4.16 7.03 9.05
C ALA A 140 -4.32 7.65 7.65
N PRO A 141 -5.52 7.91 7.07
CA PRO A 141 -5.66 8.52 5.76
C PRO A 141 -5.39 10.03 5.77
N ASP A 142 -5.40 10.68 6.94
CA ASP A 142 -5.01 12.08 7.17
C ASP A 142 -3.49 12.29 7.34
N GLU A 143 -2.66 11.25 7.15
CA GLU A 143 -1.30 11.46 6.62
C GLU A 143 -1.39 11.76 5.12
N GLU A 144 -2.08 12.85 4.80
CA GLU A 144 -2.17 13.42 3.47
C GLU A 144 -0.78 13.82 2.98
N SER A 145 -0.48 13.44 1.73
CA SER A 145 0.73 13.77 0.96
C SER A 145 1.83 12.71 1.03
N PHE A 146 1.55 11.57 0.42
CA PHE A 146 2.51 10.93 -0.48
C PHE A 146 2.77 11.89 -1.67
N GLU A 147 3.36 13.06 -1.41
CA GLU A 147 4.13 13.73 -2.44
C GLU A 147 5.32 12.81 -2.69
N SER A 148 5.23 12.10 -3.80
CA SER A 148 6.43 11.82 -4.58
C SER A 148 7.19 13.14 -4.70
N GLU A 149 8.15 13.37 -3.81
CA GLU A 149 9.18 14.37 -4.06
C GLU A 149 9.70 14.04 -5.47
N PRO A 150 9.65 14.98 -6.43
CA PRO A 150 10.29 14.75 -7.72
C PRO A 150 11.74 14.39 -7.42
N MET A 151 12.20 13.26 -7.96
CA MET A 151 13.60 12.86 -7.90
C MET A 151 14.48 14.08 -8.16
N PRO A 152 15.51 14.35 -7.35
CA PRO A 152 16.50 15.33 -7.74
C PRO A 152 17.08 14.87 -9.09
N GLU A 153 16.88 15.67 -10.14
CA GLU A 153 17.67 15.56 -11.37
C GLU A 153 19.13 15.71 -10.94
N LEU A 154 19.89 14.61 -10.99
CA LEU A 154 21.34 14.67 -10.94
C LEU A 154 21.81 15.29 -12.25
N GLN A 155 21.78 16.62 -12.34
CA GLN A 155 22.58 17.34 -13.31
C GLN A 155 23.91 17.68 -12.64
N GLY A 156 24.97 17.14 -13.22
CA GLY A 156 26.31 17.21 -12.67
C GLY A 156 26.79 18.64 -12.38
N SER A 157 27.71 18.70 -11.41
CA SER A 157 28.74 19.72 -11.25
C SER A 157 28.31 21.19 -11.19
N GLY A 158 28.46 21.81 -10.01
CA GLY A 158 28.71 23.26 -9.92
C GLY A 158 28.03 23.98 -8.76
N TYR A 159 28.77 24.19 -7.67
CA TYR A 159 28.94 25.45 -6.94
C TYR A 159 27.86 26.60 -7.01
N VAL A 160 27.53 27.12 -5.80
CA VAL A 160 27.24 28.52 -5.36
C VAL A 160 25.78 29.01 -5.17
N LYS A 161 25.45 29.26 -3.88
CA LYS A 161 24.78 30.43 -3.22
C LYS A 161 23.65 31.21 -3.93
N GLY A 162 22.53 31.40 -3.21
CA GLY A 162 21.78 32.67 -3.25
C GLY A 162 20.25 32.63 -3.07
N ALA A 163 19.79 33.12 -1.92
CA ALA A 163 18.61 33.97 -1.65
C ALA A 163 17.31 33.93 -2.51
N ALA A 164 16.20 33.73 -1.78
CA ALA A 164 14.95 34.52 -1.72
C ALA A 164 13.98 34.65 -2.93
N ALA A 165 12.69 34.52 -2.57
CA ALA A 165 11.52 35.31 -2.99
C ALA A 165 10.45 34.66 -3.90
N ASP A 166 9.23 34.66 -3.34
CA ASP A 166 7.92 35.03 -3.90
C ASP A 166 7.11 34.17 -4.91
N ALA A 167 5.80 34.18 -4.61
CA ALA A 167 4.63 34.19 -5.49
C ALA A 167 3.96 32.88 -5.96
N ALA A 168 2.65 32.84 -5.69
CA ALA A 168 1.61 31.85 -6.05
C ALA A 168 1.01 32.09 -7.47
N PRO A 169 -0.17 31.51 -7.84
CA PRO A 169 -0.45 30.12 -8.21
C PRO A 169 -1.07 30.00 -9.63
N ALA A 170 -1.12 28.80 -10.25
CA ALA A 170 -1.87 28.60 -11.51
C ALA A 170 -2.62 27.26 -11.64
N LYS A 171 -3.80 27.39 -12.24
CA LYS A 171 -4.95 26.46 -12.31
C LYS A 171 -4.88 25.52 -13.52
N SER A 172 -5.32 24.27 -13.28
CA SER A 172 -6.15 23.41 -14.14
C SER A 172 -5.95 23.43 -15.66
N LEU A 173 -5.27 22.41 -16.19
CA LEU A 173 -5.03 22.18 -17.62
C LEU A 173 -5.68 20.87 -18.13
N TRP A 174 -7.01 20.80 -18.26
CA TRP A 174 -7.65 19.78 -19.13
C TRP A 174 -8.98 20.30 -19.71
N SER A 175 -8.95 20.87 -20.91
CA SER A 175 -10.10 20.81 -21.81
C SER A 175 -9.74 21.13 -23.27
N LYS A 176 -10.27 20.28 -24.17
CA LYS A 176 -10.38 20.39 -25.65
C LYS A 176 -9.16 20.02 -26.52
N VAL A 177 -9.09 18.74 -26.89
CA VAL A 177 -8.64 18.33 -28.23
C VAL A 177 -9.88 18.16 -29.12
N LYS A 178 -9.94 18.90 -30.22
CA LYS A 178 -10.83 18.63 -31.35
C LYS A 178 -10.15 19.05 -32.66
N GLY A 179 -9.87 18.05 -33.50
CA GLY A 179 -9.94 18.20 -34.95
C GLY A 179 -8.63 18.32 -35.74
N TRP A 180 -8.68 17.69 -36.92
CA TRP A 180 -7.98 18.03 -38.16
C TRP A 180 -6.72 17.23 -38.55
N PHE A 181 -6.93 16.00 -39.04
CA PHE A 181 -6.08 15.41 -40.08
C PHE A 181 -6.66 15.82 -41.45
N SER A 182 -5.82 16.45 -42.29
CA SER A 182 -5.86 16.39 -43.76
C SER A 182 -4.48 15.95 -44.21
#